data_AF-A0A538IHL1-F1
#
_entry.id   AF-A0A538IHL1-F1
#
_cell.length_a   1.000
_cell.length_b   1.000
_cell.length_c   1.000
_cell.angle_alpha   90.00
_cell.angle_beta   90.00
_cell.angle_gamma   90.00
#
_symmetry.space_group_name_H-M   'P 1'
#
loop_
_entity.id
_entity.type
_entity.pdbx_description
1 polymer ?
#
loop_
_entity_poly.entity_id
_entity_poly.type
_entity_poly.pdbx_seq_one_letter_code
_entity_poly.pdbx_strand_id
1 'polypeptide(L)'
;MAYALASFVQICLLDGDAARAAHLAGIADRLQVDAGVLIQPVERALFEQAKATAEQELDDKYAAIHEAAMAAPLEEALLEGNVLAEARRS
;
A
#
# COMPACT_ATOMS: atom_id res chain seq x y z
N MET A 1 9.28 -1.21 7.77
CA MET A 1 8.10 -0.47 7.24
C MET A 1 7.42 -1.21 6.11
N ALA A 2 8.11 -1.59 5.02
CA ALA A 2 7.50 -2.35 3.91
C ALA A 2 6.73 -3.61 4.37
N TYR A 3 7.30 -4.41 5.29
CA TYR A 3 6.60 -5.55 5.90
C TYR A 3 5.31 -5.17 6.64
N ALA A 4 5.34 -4.09 7.41
CA ALA A 4 4.15 -3.62 8.13
C ALA A 4 3.07 -3.14 7.15
N LEU A 5 3.46 -2.43 6.08
CA LEU A 5 2.55 -1.98 5.04
C LEU A 5 1.93 -3.16 4.29
N ALA A 6 2.71 -4.19 3.95
CA ALA A 6 2.19 -5.41 3.34
C ALA A 6 1.12 -6.08 4.21
N SER A 7 1.32 -6.14 5.52
CA SER A 7 0.28 -6.61 6.46
C SER A 7 -0.93 -5.67 6.52
N PHE A 8 -0.74 -4.35 6.46
CA PHE A 8 -1.85 -3.39 6.45
C PHE A 8 -2.71 -3.49 5.18
N VAL A 9 -2.14 -3.84 4.02
CA VAL A 9 -2.91 -4.09 2.79
C VAL A 9 -3.92 -5.21 3.02
N GLN A 10 -3.50 -6.30 3.67
CA GLN A 10 -4.40 -7.41 3.98
C GLN A 10 -5.53 -7.00 4.93
N ILE A 11 -5.21 -6.20 5.95
CA ILE A 11 -6.20 -5.70 6.90
C ILE A 11 -7.23 -4.81 6.18
N CYS A 12 -6.79 -3.92 5.28
CA CYS A 12 -7.70 -3.06 4.54
C CYS A 12 -8.67 -3.86 3.65
N LEU A 13 -8.20 -4.96 3.04
CA LEU A 13 -9.07 -5.85 2.27
C LEU A 13 -10.09 -6.58 3.16
N LEU A 14 -9.68 -7.03 4.36
CA LEU A 14 -10.62 -7.63 5.32
C LEU A 14 -11.69 -6.64 5.78
N ASP A 15 -11.38 -5.35 5.82
CA ASP A 15 -12.31 -4.26 6.13
C ASP A 15 -13.12 -3.79 4.91
N GLY A 16 -12.90 -4.37 3.73
CA GLY A 16 -13.58 -4.03 2.47
C GLY A 16 -13.13 -2.72 1.83
N ASP A 17 -11.95 -2.21 2.23
CA ASP A 17 -11.36 -0.98 1.70
C ASP A 17 -10.25 -1.29 0.68
N ALA A 18 -10.68 -1.77 -0.49
CA ALA A 18 -9.79 -2.10 -1.59
C ALA A 18 -8.98 -0.91 -2.09
N ALA A 19 -9.57 0.30 -2.07
CA ALA A 19 -8.92 1.53 -2.52
C ALA A 19 -7.71 1.86 -1.63
N ARG A 20 -7.89 1.81 -0.31
CA ARG A 20 -6.77 2.01 0.62
C ARG A 20 -5.76 0.88 0.53
N ALA A 21 -6.20 -0.36 0.30
CA ALA A 21 -5.29 -1.48 0.06
C ALA A 21 -4.39 -1.24 -1.16
N ALA A 22 -4.95 -0.78 -2.28
CA ALA A 22 -4.19 -0.44 -3.50
C ALA A 22 -3.20 0.72 -3.27
N HIS A 23 -3.63 1.76 -2.54
CA HIS A 23 -2.77 2.90 -2.18
C HIS A 23 -1.58 2.46 -1.33
N LEU A 24 -1.83 1.69 -0.27
CA LEU A 24 -0.79 1.16 0.62
C LEU A 24 0.14 0.17 -0.11
N ALA A 25 -0.37 -0.58 -1.08
CA ALA A 25 0.44 -1.44 -1.94
C ALA A 25 1.43 -0.64 -2.80
N GLY A 26 1.00 0.49 -3.37
CA GLY A 26 1.88 1.40 -4.10
C GLY A 26 3.01 1.96 -3.23
N ILE A 27 2.70 2.37 -2.01
CA ILE A 27 3.72 2.83 -1.04
C ILE A 27 4.71 1.70 -0.70
N ALA A 28 4.21 0.49 -0.47
CA ALA A 28 5.04 -0.67 -0.14
C ALA A 28 5.97 -1.08 -1.29
N ASP A 29 5.48 -1.07 -2.54
CA ASP A 29 6.27 -1.35 -3.73
C ASP A 29 7.35 -0.28 -3.94
N ARG A 30 7.00 1.00 -3.83
CA ARG A 30 7.98 2.09 -3.88
C ARG A 30 9.07 1.90 -2.83
N LEU A 31 8.72 1.63 -1.58
CA LEU A 31 9.72 1.45 -0.51
C LEU A 31 10.66 0.27 -0.78
N GLN A 32 10.20 -0.78 -1.45
CA GLN A 32 11.08 -1.88 -1.88
C GLN A 32 12.06 -1.42 -2.96
N VAL A 33 11.61 -0.62 -3.92
CA VAL A 33 12.46 -0.04 -4.97
C VAL A 33 13.49 0.92 -4.38
N ASP A 34 13.05 1.85 -3.53
CA ASP A 34 13.89 2.92 -2.96
C ASP A 34 14.88 2.40 -1.91
N ALA A 35 14.46 1.48 -1.03
CA ALA A 35 15.31 0.97 0.04
C ALA A 35 16.18 -0.22 -0.40
N GLY A 36 15.88 -0.87 -1.53
CA GLY A 36 16.55 -2.08 -1.99
C GLY A 36 16.40 -3.28 -1.05
N VAL A 37 15.50 -3.21 -0.06
CA VAL A 37 15.24 -4.27 0.90
C VAL A 37 14.06 -5.10 0.42
N LEU A 38 14.33 -6.35 0.08
CA LEU A 38 13.31 -7.30 -0.35
C LEU A 38 12.44 -7.74 0.83
N ILE A 39 11.14 -7.90 0.57
CA ILE A 39 10.23 -8.60 1.45
C ILE A 39 10.58 -10.10 1.43
N GLN A 40 10.60 -10.73 2.61
CA GLN A 40 10.83 -12.16 2.76
C GLN A 40 9.86 -12.96 1.89
N PRO A 41 10.27 -14.13 1.36
CA PRO A 41 9.50 -14.83 0.32
C PRO A 41 8.05 -15.17 0.70
N VAL A 42 7.80 -15.51 1.96
CA VAL A 42 6.45 -15.88 2.45
C VAL A 42 5.55 -14.65 2.49
N GLU A 43 6.02 -13.55 3.07
CA GLU A 43 5.33 -12.28 3.15
C GLU A 43 5.13 -11.66 1.77
N ARG A 44 6.05 -11.91 0.84
CA ARG A 44 5.94 -11.48 -0.55
C ARG A 44 4.78 -12.18 -1.25
N ALA A 45 4.64 -13.50 -1.10
CA ALA A 45 3.53 -14.24 -1.70
C ALA A 45 2.17 -13.74 -1.18
N LEU A 46 2.10 -13.51 0.13
CA LEU A 46 0.93 -12.95 0.81
C LEU A 46 0.58 -11.53 0.34
N PHE A 47 1.60 -10.71 0.08
CA PHE A 47 1.44 -9.35 -0.42
C PHE A 47 0.98 -9.32 -1.88
N GLU A 48 1.57 -10.12 -2.77
CA GLU A 48 1.14 -10.20 -4.17
C GLU A 48 -0.29 -10.77 -4.29
N GLN A 49 -0.67 -11.72 -3.42
CA GLN A 49 -2.06 -12.18 -3.36
C GLN A 49 -3.02 -11.06 -2.96
N ALA A 50 -2.66 -10.26 -1.96
CA ALA A 50 -3.47 -9.12 -1.54
C ALA A 50 -3.61 -8.07 -2.67
N LYS A 51 -2.53 -7.79 -3.40
CA LYS A 51 -2.58 -6.92 -4.59
C LYS A 51 -3.54 -7.45 -5.65
N ALA A 52 -3.46 -8.75 -5.97
CA ALA A 52 -4.36 -9.37 -6.94
C ALA A 52 -5.83 -9.28 -6.49
N THR A 53 -6.13 -9.42 -5.19
CA THR A 53 -7.49 -9.22 -4.66
C THR A 53 -7.94 -7.77 -4.79
N ALA A 54 -7.10 -6.80 -4.42
CA ALA A 54 -7.42 -5.38 -4.58
C ALA A 54 -7.67 -5.02 -6.06
N GLU A 55 -6.87 -5.58 -6.96
CA GLU A 55 -7.01 -5.42 -8.41
C GLU A 55 -8.34 -5.99 -8.91
N GLN A 56 -8.74 -7.18 -8.45
CA GLN A 56 -10.03 -7.77 -8.80
C GLN A 56 -11.22 -6.95 -8.30
N GLU A 57 -11.13 -6.35 -7.11
CA GLU A 57 -12.23 -5.56 -6.53
C GLU A 57 -12.36 -4.17 -7.15
N LEU A 58 -11.24 -3.57 -7.58
CA LEU A 58 -11.21 -2.21 -8.14
C LEU A 58 -11.22 -2.15 -9.66
N ASP A 59 -10.89 -3.26 -10.32
CA ASP A 59 -10.78 -3.37 -11.79
C ASP A 59 -9.83 -2.27 -12.34
N ASP A 60 -10.25 -1.55 -13.39
CA ASP A 60 -9.50 -0.47 -14.02
C ASP A 60 -9.00 0.64 -13.06
N LYS A 61 -9.60 0.78 -11.87
CA LYS A 61 -9.20 1.82 -10.90
C LYS A 61 -7.93 1.47 -10.13
N TYR A 62 -7.57 0.18 -10.05
CA TYR A 62 -6.43 -0.27 -9.24
C TYR A 62 -5.13 0.41 -9.68
N ALA A 63 -4.82 0.34 -10.98
CA ALA A 63 -3.58 0.86 -11.53
C ALA A 63 -3.43 2.36 -11.24
N ALA A 64 -4.50 3.14 -11.44
CA ALA A 64 -4.46 4.58 -11.19
C ALA A 64 -4.17 4.94 -9.72
N ILE A 65 -4.78 4.22 -8.77
CA ILE A 65 -4.58 4.46 -7.33
C ILE A 65 -3.16 4.03 -6.90
N HIS A 66 -2.73 2.85 -7.35
CA HIS A 66 -1.39 2.32 -7.04
C HIS A 66 -0.28 3.22 -7.59
N GLU A 67 -0.38 3.62 -8.86
CA GLU A 67 0.60 4.48 -9.51
C GLU A 67 0.66 5.88 -8.89
N ALA A 68 -0.49 6.45 -8.51
CA ALA A 68 -0.54 7.73 -7.80
C ALA A 68 0.23 7.65 -6.47
N ALA A 69 0.02 6.59 -5.69
CA ALA A 69 0.71 6.36 -4.42
C ALA A 69 2.21 6.11 -4.61
N MET A 70 2.63 5.46 -5.70
CA MET A 70 4.05 5.31 -6.03
C MET A 70 4.71 6.65 -6.36
N ALA A 71 3.99 7.54 -7.04
CA ALA A 71 4.53 8.80 -7.57
C ALA A 71 4.54 9.94 -6.53
N ALA A 72 3.57 9.97 -5.62
CA ALA A 72 3.44 11.02 -4.61
C ALA A 72 4.67 11.06 -3.67
N PRO A 73 5.08 12.20 -3.08
CA PRO A 73 6.08 12.24 -2.01
C PRO A 73 5.74 11.28 -0.87
N LEU A 74 6.75 10.58 -0.31
CA LEU A 74 6.51 9.46 0.62
C LEU A 74 5.70 9.89 1.86
N GLU A 75 6.00 11.06 2.42
CA GLU A 75 5.28 11.60 3.58
C GLU A 75 3.81 11.88 3.27
N GLU A 76 3.53 12.47 2.11
CA GLU A 76 2.16 12.74 1.62
C GLU A 76 1.40 11.44 1.38
N ALA A 77 2.01 10.48 0.69
CA ALA A 77 1.40 9.18 0.45
C ALA A 77 1.06 8.44 1.76
N LEU A 78 1.94 8.53 2.78
CA LEU A 78 1.71 7.93 4.10
C LEU A 78 0.60 8.62 4.89
N LEU A 79 0.41 9.94 4.73
CA LEU A 79 -0.71 10.68 5.30
C LEU A 79 -2.03 10.27 4.62
N GLU A 80 -2.07 10.27 3.29
CA GLU A 80 -3.25 9.88 2.50
C GLU A 80 -3.66 8.42 2.77
N GLY A 81 -2.69 7.52 2.97
CA GLY A 81 -2.91 6.12 3.34
C GLY A 81 -3.37 5.91 4.79
N ASN A 82 -3.53 6.99 5.57
CA ASN A 82 -3.82 6.97 7.01
C ASN A 82 -2.80 6.13 7.80
N VAL A 83 -1.52 6.20 7.43
CA VAL A 83 -0.41 5.54 8.15
C VAL A 83 0.23 6.50 9.16
N LEU A 84 0.38 7.76 8.77
CA LEU A 84 0.79 8.84 9.67
C LEU A 84 -0.45 9.58 10.17
N ALA A 85 -0.46 9.93 11.46
CA ALA A 85 -1.43 10.87 11.98
C ALA A 85 -0.99 12.29 11.61
N GLU A 86 -1.90 13.14 11.13
CA GLU A 86 -1.66 14.57 11.06
C GLU A 86 -1.31 15.09 12.46
N ALA A 87 -0.10 15.63 12.61
CA ALA A 87 0.22 16.41 13.79
C ALA A 87 -0.65 17.67 13.75
N ARG A 88 -1.78 17.66 14.47
CA ARG A 88 -2.58 18.87 14.72
C ARG A 88 -1.67 19.90 15.39
N ARG A 89 -1.14 20.85 14.61
CA ARG A 89 -0.63 22.10 15.16
C ARG A 89 -1.84 22.83 15.73
N SER A 90 -1.93 22.83 17.06
CA SER A 90 -2.82 23.70 17.83
C SER A 90 -2.08 24.99 18.18
#